data_AF-A0A7C5CQP1-F1
#
_entry.id   AF-A0A7C5CQP1-F1
#
_cell.length_a   1.000
_cell.length_b   1.000
_cell.length_c   1.000
_cell.angle_alpha   90.00
_cell.angle_beta   90.00
_cell.angle_gamma   90.00
#
_symmetry.space_group_name_H-M   'P 1'
#
loop_
_entity.id
_entity.type
_entity.pdbx_description
1 polymer ?
#
loop_
_entity_poly.entity_id
_entity_poly.type
_entity_poly.pdbx_seq_one_letter_code
_entity_poly.pdbx_strand_id
1 'polypeptide(L)'
;QLCAKHEIEHRLTKPAHPQTNGMVERFNGRISEIVKQTVFHSAKELAETMTNYLSIYNYHTPQRNIGHVTPIQKMKEWRKNKPELFKKNVYDLSGLDT
;
A
#
# COMPACT_ATOMS: atom_id res chain seq x y z
N GLN A 1 -17.22 -8.32 13.30
CA GLN A 1 -18.53 -7.99 12.70
C GLN A 1 -18.42 -7.32 11.32
N LEU A 2 -17.50 -6.37 11.10
CA LEU A 2 -17.32 -5.71 9.80
C LEU A 2 -16.95 -6.65 8.64
N CYS A 3 -15.98 -7.57 8.84
CA CYS A 3 -15.58 -8.52 7.79
C CYS A 3 -16.74 -9.40 7.31
N ALA A 4 -17.53 -9.94 8.26
CA ALA A 4 -18.72 -10.73 7.95
C ALA A 4 -19.77 -9.93 7.16
N LYS A 5 -19.97 -8.65 7.50
CA LYS A 5 -20.89 -7.75 6.76
C LYS A 5 -20.46 -7.53 5.30
N HIS A 6 -19.17 -7.61 5.00
CA HIS A 6 -18.62 -7.39 3.67
C HIS A 6 -18.17 -8.69 2.98
N GLU A 7 -18.53 -9.85 3.55
CA GLU A 7 -18.15 -11.18 3.03
C GLU A 7 -16.62 -11.33 2.87
N ILE A 8 -15.86 -10.67 3.75
CA ILE A 8 -14.40 -10.76 3.79
C ILE A 8 -14.02 -11.90 4.75
N GLU A 9 -13.35 -12.90 4.22
CA GLU A 9 -12.73 -13.96 5.03
C GLU A 9 -11.58 -13.37 5.87
N HIS A 10 -11.70 -13.44 7.19
CA HIS A 10 -10.64 -12.99 8.10
C HIS A 10 -9.68 -14.13 8.42
N ARG A 11 -8.45 -14.03 7.92
CA ARG A 11 -7.39 -15.02 8.15
C ARG A 11 -6.36 -14.49 9.14
N LEU A 12 -6.10 -15.26 10.20
CA LEU A 12 -5.05 -14.95 11.17
C LEU A 12 -3.74 -15.63 10.79
N THR A 13 -2.63 -14.98 11.12
CA THR A 13 -1.29 -15.56 10.96
C THR A 13 -1.04 -16.61 12.03
N LYS A 14 -0.18 -17.59 11.72
CA LYS A 14 0.27 -18.57 12.71
C LYS A 14 1.23 -17.90 13.71
N PRO A 15 1.15 -18.25 15.01
CA PRO A 15 2.15 -17.82 15.99
C PRO A 15 3.58 -18.23 15.59
N ALA A 16 4.57 -17.44 16.00
CA ALA A 16 6.02 -17.62 15.83
C ALA A 16 6.59 -17.59 14.40
N HIS A 17 6.02 -18.34 13.45
CA HIS A 17 6.56 -18.43 12.08
C HIS A 17 5.54 -18.02 11.01
N PRO A 18 5.15 -16.74 10.94
CA PRO A 18 4.21 -16.26 9.95
C PRO A 18 4.92 -16.00 8.61
N GLN A 19 5.22 -17.05 7.85
CA GLN A 19 5.86 -16.94 6.52
C GLN A 19 5.09 -16.01 5.56
N THR A 20 3.78 -15.86 5.75
CA THR A 20 2.91 -15.03 4.91
C THR A 20 2.86 -13.55 5.31
N ASN A 21 3.37 -13.17 6.49
CA ASN A 21 3.25 -11.80 7.01
C ASN A 21 4.45 -10.90 6.66
N GLY A 22 5.54 -11.47 6.12
CA GLY A 22 6.77 -10.73 5.86
C GLY A 22 6.63 -9.54 4.91
N MET A 23 5.63 -9.53 4.02
CA MET A 23 5.37 -8.39 3.14
C MET A 23 4.87 -7.17 3.90
N VAL A 24 3.89 -7.33 4.78
CA VAL A 24 3.36 -6.22 5.59
C VAL A 24 4.36 -5.81 6.66
N GLU A 25 5.12 -6.75 7.22
CA GLU A 25 6.19 -6.46 8.18
C GLU A 25 7.30 -5.59 7.56
N ARG A 26 7.77 -5.92 6.34
CA ARG A 26 8.74 -5.07 5.63
C ARG A 26 8.19 -3.68 5.32
N PHE A 27 6.92 -3.58 4.93
CA PHE A 27 6.26 -2.30 4.70
C PHE A 27 6.20 -1.47 5.99
N ASN A 28 5.77 -2.07 7.11
CA ASN A 28 5.73 -1.41 8.41
C ASN A 28 7.13 -1.04 8.92
N GLY A 29 8.15 -1.85 8.62
CA GLY A 29 9.55 -1.54 8.90
C GLY A 29 10.01 -0.24 8.24
N ARG A 30 9.72 -0.07 6.94
CA ARG A 30 10.01 1.18 6.20
C ARG A 30 9.30 2.39 6.78
N ILE A 31 8.02 2.26 7.15
CA ILE A 31 7.29 3.34 7.82
C ILE A 31 7.96 3.67 9.16
N SER A 32 8.34 2.65 9.94
CA SER A 32 9.03 2.87 11.22
C SER A 32 10.37 3.58 11.05
N GLU A 33 11.13 3.31 9.98
CA GLU A 33 12.37 4.02 9.68
C GLU A 33 12.13 5.50 9.42
N ILE A 34 11.11 5.84 8.61
CA ILE A 34 10.73 7.23 8.34
C ILE A 34 10.36 7.96 9.63
N VAL A 35 9.54 7.35 10.47
CA VAL A 35 9.14 7.96 11.76
C VAL A 35 10.34 8.17 12.66
N LYS A 36 11.32 7.25 12.68
CA LYS A 36 12.51 7.34 13.53
C LYS A 36 13.52 8.37 13.03
N GLN A 37 13.58 8.63 11.73
CA GLN A 37 14.55 9.54 11.12
C GLN A 37 14.07 10.99 11.07
N THR A 38 12.80 11.26 11.35
CA THR A 38 12.21 12.60 11.26
C THR A 38 11.70 13.06 12.63
N VAL A 39 12.09 14.27 13.03
CA VAL A 39 11.52 14.94 14.21
C VAL A 39 10.29 15.70 13.77
N PHE A 40 9.13 15.37 14.35
CA PHE A 40 7.87 16.04 14.06
C PHE A 40 7.54 17.05 15.16
N HIS A 41 7.19 18.27 14.75
CA HIS A 41 6.78 19.35 15.65
C HIS A 41 5.27 19.30 15.94
N SER A 42 4.51 18.53 15.16
CA SER A 42 3.07 18.36 15.35
C SER A 42 2.55 17.05 14.77
N ALA A 43 1.36 16.63 15.23
CA ALA A 43 0.65 15.50 14.63
C ALA A 43 0.25 15.75 13.17
N LYS A 44 0.04 17.03 12.79
CA LYS A 44 -0.26 17.43 11.42
C LYS A 44 0.92 17.13 10.47
N GLU A 45 2.13 17.51 10.88
CA GLU A 45 3.36 17.26 10.10
C GLU A 45 3.60 15.76 9.89
N LEU A 46 3.34 14.94 10.91
CA LEU A 46 3.39 13.48 10.79
C LEU A 46 2.37 12.98 9.76
N ALA A 47 1.13 13.45 9.82
CA ALA A 47 0.07 13.04 8.89
C ALA A 47 0.38 13.44 7.44
N GLU A 48 0.92 14.64 7.22
CA GLU A 48 1.36 15.12 5.90
C GLU A 48 2.51 14.28 5.36
N THR A 49 3.51 13.99 6.19
CA THR A 49 4.63 13.12 5.83
C THR A 49 4.17 11.71 5.45
N MET A 50 3.23 11.14 6.22
CA MET A 50 2.65 9.82 5.91
C MET A 50 1.86 9.82 4.61
N THR A 51 1.10 10.89 4.34
CA THR A 51 0.34 11.04 3.10
C THR A 51 1.28 11.17 1.90
N ASN A 52 2.35 11.94 2.04
CA ASN A 52 3.37 12.07 1.00
C ASN A 52 4.08 10.73 0.74
N TYR A 53 4.46 10.00 1.79
CA TYR A 53 5.06 8.68 1.65
C TYR A 53 4.12 7.71 0.92
N LEU A 54 2.83 7.68 1.28
CA LEU A 54 1.82 6.87 0.61
C LEU A 54 1.75 7.19 -0.90
N SER A 55 1.79 8.47 -1.26
CA SER A 55 1.81 8.91 -2.65
C SER A 55 3.06 8.40 -3.38
N ILE A 56 4.26 8.67 -2.82
CA ILE A 56 5.54 8.25 -3.40
C ILE A 56 5.61 6.73 -3.56
N TYR A 57 5.14 5.99 -2.56
CA TYR A 57 5.11 4.52 -2.61
C TYR A 57 4.22 4.00 -3.73
N ASN A 58 3.00 4.55 -3.86
CA ASN A 58 2.00 4.06 -4.81
C ASN A 58 2.27 4.47 -6.26
N TYR A 59 2.76 5.69 -6.48
CA TYR A 59 2.88 6.28 -7.81
C TYR A 59 4.30 6.30 -8.36
N HIS A 60 5.32 6.33 -7.50
CA HIS A 60 6.69 6.62 -7.94
C HIS A 60 7.73 5.56 -7.57
N THR A 61 7.44 4.65 -6.62
CA THR A 61 8.41 3.64 -6.16
C THR A 61 8.13 2.26 -6.76
N PRO A 62 8.95 1.77 -7.71
CA PRO A 62 8.79 0.43 -8.26
C PRO A 62 9.07 -0.64 -7.22
N GLN A 63 8.24 -1.68 -7.17
CA GLN A 63 8.38 -2.77 -6.22
C GLN A 63 8.84 -4.06 -6.93
N ARG A 64 9.96 -4.63 -6.48
CA ARG A 64 10.56 -5.84 -7.07
C ARG A 64 9.62 -7.05 -7.03
N ASN A 65 8.87 -7.20 -5.93
CA ASN A 65 7.97 -8.34 -5.71
C ASN A 65 6.74 -8.35 -6.65
N ILE A 66 6.45 -7.26 -7.35
CA ILE A 66 5.35 -7.18 -8.33
C ILE A 66 5.84 -6.99 -9.77
N GLY A 67 7.14 -7.25 -10.01
CA GLY A 67 7.74 -7.19 -11.35
C GLY A 67 8.36 -5.83 -11.69
N HIS A 68 8.92 -5.13 -10.70
CA HIS A 68 9.59 -3.83 -10.90
C HIS A 68 8.69 -2.73 -11.47
N VAL A 69 7.41 -2.75 -11.09
CA VAL A 69 6.44 -1.69 -11.42
C VAL A 69 5.90 -1.04 -10.14
N THR A 70 5.25 0.12 -10.27
CA THR A 70 4.61 0.77 -9.12
C THR A 70 3.32 0.05 -8.73
N PRO A 71 2.87 0.15 -7.47
CA PRO A 71 1.60 -0.43 -7.04
C PRO A 71 0.41 -0.01 -7.91
N ILE A 72 0.34 1.25 -8.33
CA ILE A 72 -0.75 1.75 -9.18
C ILE A 72 -0.69 1.16 -10.59
N GLN A 73 0.49 1.08 -11.19
CA GLN A 73 0.66 0.41 -12.48
C GLN A 73 0.21 -1.05 -12.41
N LYS A 74 0.56 -1.75 -11.31
CA LYS A 74 0.11 -3.14 -11.10
C LYS A 74 -1.40 -3.24 -10.91
N MET A 75 -2.00 -2.31 -10.18
CA MET A 75 -3.46 -2.25 -9.99
C MET A 75 -4.20 -2.00 -11.31
N LYS A 76 -3.65 -1.15 -12.20
CA LYS A 76 -4.19 -0.94 -13.55
C LYS A 76 -4.12 -2.21 -14.40
N GLU A 77 -2.99 -2.92 -14.37
CA GLU A 77 -2.81 -4.20 -15.05
C GLU A 77 -3.84 -5.23 -14.55
N TRP A 78 -3.97 -5.40 -13.24
CA TRP A 78 -4.95 -6.30 -12.65
C TRP A 78 -6.38 -5.95 -13.01
N ARG A 79 -6.71 -4.66 -13.06
CA ARG A 79 -8.04 -4.23 -13.47
C ARG A 79 -8.34 -4.57 -14.93
N LYS A 80 -7.36 -4.44 -15.83
CA LYS A 80 -7.51 -4.84 -17.23
C LYS A 80 -7.75 -6.35 -17.34
N ASN A 81 -7.04 -7.14 -16.54
CA ASN A 81 -7.09 -8.60 -16.60
C ASN A 81 -8.28 -9.21 -15.85
N LYS A 82 -8.76 -8.54 -14.79
CA LYS A 82 -9.83 -9.00 -13.88
C LYS A 82 -10.72 -7.83 -13.43
N PRO A 83 -11.50 -7.22 -14.34
CA PRO A 83 -12.30 -6.03 -14.04
C PRO A 83 -13.37 -6.28 -12.97
N GLU A 84 -13.87 -7.51 -12.84
CA GLU A 84 -14.90 -7.93 -11.89
C GLU A 84 -14.48 -7.76 -10.42
N LEU A 85 -13.17 -7.75 -10.14
CA LEU A 85 -12.65 -7.56 -8.80
C LEU A 85 -12.67 -6.09 -8.34
N PHE A 86 -12.91 -5.13 -9.26
CA PHE A 86 -12.76 -3.71 -8.99
C PHE A 86 -14.12 -3.00 -8.95
N LYS A 87 -14.47 -2.48 -7.77
CA LYS A 87 -15.67 -1.62 -7.60
C LYS A 87 -15.45 -0.17 -8.06
N LYS A 88 -14.20 0.26 -8.24
CA LYS A 88 -13.83 1.65 -8.56
C LYS A 88 -12.75 1.71 -9.63
N ASN A 89 -12.65 2.87 -10.26
CA ASN A 89 -11.56 3.15 -11.19
C ASN A 89 -10.22 3.28 -10.47
N VAL A 90 -9.16 2.75 -11.08
CA VAL A 90 -7.77 2.93 -10.64
C VAL A 90 -7.17 4.07 -11.47
N TYR A 91 -6.97 5.20 -10.82
CA TYR A 91 -6.37 6.39 -11.43
C TYR A 91 -4.86 6.38 -11.19
N ASP A 92 -4.12 6.77 -12.22
CA ASP A 92 -2.69 7.03 -12.10
C ASP A 92 -2.46 8.53 -12.17
N LEU A 93 -2.00 9.06 -11.06
CA LEU A 93 -1.78 10.49 -10.85
C LEU A 93 -0.32 10.86 -11.12
N SER A 94 0.50 9.92 -11.60
CA SER A 94 1.91 10.17 -11.91
C SER A 94 2.13 10.80 -13.28
N GLY A 95 1.09 10.87 -14.12
CA GLY A 95 1.17 11.48 -15.45
C GLY A 95 1.00 13.00 -15.38
N LEU A 96 1.57 13.72 -16.36
CA LEU A 96 1.18 15.10 -16.62
C LEU A 96 -0.28 15.11 -17.11
N ASP A 97 -1.09 16.06 -16.64
CA ASP A 97 -2.39 16.34 -17.25
C ASP A 97 -2.15 16.72 -18.72
N THR A 98 -2.50 15.83 -19.65
CA THR A 98 -2.62 16.13 -21.08
C THR A 98 -4.03 16.59 -21.40
#